data_AF-A0A954I9Q5-F1
#
_entry.id   AF-A0A954I9Q5-F1
#
_cell.length_a   1.000
_cell.length_b   1.000
_cell.length_c   1.000
_cell.angle_alpha   90.00
_cell.angle_beta   90.00
_cell.angle_gamma   90.00
#
_symmetry.space_group_name_H-M   'P 1'
#
loop_
_entity.id
_entity.type
_entity.pdbx_description
1 polymer ?
#
loop_
_entity_poly.entity_id
_entity_poly.type
_entity_poly.pdbx_seq_one_letter_code
_entity_poly.pdbx_strand_id
1 'polypeptide(L)'
;MLLFDAHLDLALNGVDWNRDLRKAVDDLRAQEQTLKMTDHGRCGSTLSLPELRTAEVGLCLSTLLARQEKEINHSFGWTSPQTCYAMAYAHLAWHRAMERDGWIRMLRTKEDLVNHVQEWTEDSLKTPIGFILTMEGA
;
A
#
# COMPACT_ATOMS: atom_id res chain seq x y z
N MET A 1 -18.50 2.64 10.83
CA MET A 1 -18.78 2.27 9.44
C MET A 1 -17.56 1.52 8.89
N LEU A 2 -17.69 0.76 7.80
CA LEU A 2 -16.54 0.13 7.14
C LEU A 2 -16.62 0.42 5.64
N LEU A 3 -15.62 1.12 5.12
CA LEU A 3 -15.41 1.30 3.69
C LEU A 3 -14.42 0.25 3.17
N PHE A 4 -14.70 -0.20 1.95
CA PHE A 4 -13.83 -1.09 1.20
C PHE A 4 -13.30 -0.34 -0.02
N ASP A 5 -11.98 -0.21 -0.12
CA ASP A 5 -11.34 0.34 -1.31
C ASP A 5 -10.91 -0.78 -2.27
N ALA A 6 -11.32 -0.70 -3.53
CA ALA A 6 -11.08 -1.75 -4.50
C ALA A 6 -9.68 -1.68 -5.17
N HIS A 7 -8.85 -0.67 -4.89
CA HIS A 7 -7.54 -0.55 -5.51
C HIS A 7 -6.62 0.48 -4.83
N LEU A 8 -5.64 0.02 -4.05
CA LEU A 8 -4.61 0.86 -3.44
C LEU A 8 -3.17 0.41 -3.77
N ASP A 9 -2.34 1.40 -4.08
CA ASP A 9 -0.90 1.29 -4.34
C ASP A 9 -0.05 1.41 -3.07
N LEU A 10 -0.34 0.60 -2.03
CA LEU A 10 0.37 0.72 -0.74
C LEU A 10 1.87 0.44 -0.88
N ALA A 11 2.23 -0.68 -1.50
CA ALA A 11 3.63 -1.06 -1.65
C ALA A 11 4.40 -0.14 -2.62
N LEU A 12 3.77 0.39 -3.67
CA LEU A 12 4.41 1.38 -4.54
C LEU A 12 4.80 2.63 -3.72
N ASN A 13 3.90 3.12 -2.85
CA ASN A 13 4.21 4.24 -1.97
C ASN A 13 5.29 3.88 -0.93
N GLY A 14 5.22 2.69 -0.35
CA GLY A 14 6.17 2.24 0.67
C GLY A 14 7.58 1.94 0.14
N VAL A 15 7.67 1.26 -1.00
CA VAL A 15 8.92 0.75 -1.59
C VAL A 15 9.51 1.77 -2.53
N ASP A 16 8.81 2.11 -3.62
CA ASP A 16 9.39 2.92 -4.69
C ASP A 16 9.43 4.41 -4.37
N TRP A 17 8.39 4.93 -3.70
CA TRP A 17 8.38 6.33 -3.25
C TRP A 17 9.12 6.55 -1.94
N ASN A 18 9.47 5.47 -1.21
CA ASN A 18 10.12 5.53 0.11
C ASN A 18 9.30 6.37 1.12
N ARG A 19 7.97 6.21 1.13
CA ARG A 19 7.06 6.84 2.08
C ARG A 19 6.77 5.88 3.22
N ASP A 20 7.07 6.30 4.44
CA ASP A 20 6.64 5.56 5.62
C ASP A 20 5.14 5.78 5.86
N LEU A 21 4.31 4.86 5.36
CA LEU A 21 2.84 4.94 5.45
C LEU A 21 2.29 4.84 6.88
N ARG A 22 3.13 4.75 7.91
CA ARG A 22 2.73 4.85 9.32
C ARG A 22 2.60 6.30 9.78
N LYS A 23 3.19 7.25 9.05
CA LYS A 23 3.11 8.69 9.33
C LYS A 23 1.88 9.29 8.68
N ALA A 24 1.36 10.37 9.26
CA ALA A 24 0.30 11.15 8.65
C ALA A 24 0.70 11.65 7.25
N VAL A 25 -0.28 11.78 6.36
CA VAL A 25 -0.09 12.28 5.00
C VAL A 25 0.52 13.68 5.02
N ASP A 26 0.11 14.53 5.96
CA ASP A 26 0.67 15.88 6.09
C ASP A 26 2.15 15.87 6.47
N ASP A 27 2.58 14.93 7.32
CA ASP A 27 4.00 14.76 7.67
C ASP A 27 4.82 14.28 6.46
N LEU A 28 4.28 13.34 5.69
CA LEU A 28 4.92 12.85 4.46
C LEU A 28 5.11 13.99 3.45
N ARG A 29 4.06 14.77 3.22
CA ARG A 29 4.11 15.93 2.31
C ARG A 29 5.09 16.99 2.80
N ALA A 30 5.03 17.35 4.09
CA ALA A 30 5.94 18.32 4.69
C ALA A 30 7.40 17.88 4.63
N GLN A 31 7.68 16.58 4.82
CA GLN A 31 9.01 16.01 4.69
C GLN A 31 9.53 16.15 3.25
N GLU A 32 8.75 15.75 2.25
CA GLU A 32 9.12 15.85 0.83
C GLU A 32 9.34 17.33 0.41
N GLN A 33 8.51 18.25 0.91
CA GLN A 33 8.67 19.70 0.69
C GLN A 33 9.96 20.23 1.31
N THR A 34 10.26 19.85 2.56
CA THR A 34 11.46 20.29 3.29
C THR A 34 12.74 19.82 2.57
N LEU A 35 12.70 18.61 2.01
CA LEU A 35 13.79 18.05 1.21
C LEU A 35 13.86 18.61 -0.23
N LYS A 36 12.94 19.52 -0.59
CA LYS A 36 12.85 20.14 -1.93
C LYS A 36 12.78 19.12 -3.06
N MET A 37 12.06 18.02 -2.85
CA MET A 37 11.86 17.01 -3.88
C MET A 37 10.91 17.54 -4.96
N THR A 38 11.34 17.54 -6.22
CA THR A 38 10.61 18.15 -7.34
C THR A 38 10.06 17.16 -8.36
N ASP A 39 10.28 15.86 -8.18
CA ASP A 39 9.76 14.84 -9.08
C ASP A 39 8.22 14.86 -9.11
N HIS A 40 7.63 14.59 -10.27
CA HIS A 40 6.17 14.55 -10.43
C HIS A 40 5.54 13.54 -9.46
N GLY A 41 4.63 13.99 -8.59
CA GLY A 41 3.98 13.15 -7.56
C GLY A 41 4.57 13.29 -6.15
N ARG A 42 5.74 13.91 -5.99
CA ARG A 42 6.25 14.35 -4.68
C ARG A 42 5.37 15.46 -4.11
N CYS A 43 5.35 15.56 -2.78
CA CYS A 43 4.47 16.40 -1.98
C CYS A 43 2.97 16.12 -2.19
N GLY A 44 2.63 15.04 -2.91
CA GLY A 44 1.28 14.71 -3.36
C GLY A 44 0.74 13.39 -2.80
N SER A 45 1.34 12.85 -1.74
CA SER A 45 0.79 11.65 -1.08
C SER A 45 -0.69 11.87 -0.74
N THR A 46 -1.58 10.95 -1.10
CA THR A 46 -3.03 11.08 -0.85
C THR A 46 -3.52 10.18 0.28
N LEU A 47 -2.71 9.22 0.72
CA LEU A 47 -3.09 8.23 1.70
C LEU A 47 -1.92 7.83 2.60
N SER A 48 -2.24 7.38 3.80
CA SER A 48 -1.39 6.60 4.68
C SER A 48 -2.29 5.74 5.59
N LEU A 49 -1.71 4.83 6.38
CA LEU A 49 -2.49 3.93 7.23
C LEU A 49 -3.31 4.66 8.31
N PRO A 50 -2.78 5.69 9.00
CA PRO A 50 -3.59 6.61 9.80
C PRO A 50 -4.79 7.20 9.06
N GLU A 51 -4.62 7.77 7.86
CA GLU A 51 -5.73 8.38 7.11
C GLU A 51 -6.76 7.36 6.65
N LEU A 52 -6.35 6.15 6.23
CA LEU A 52 -7.29 5.07 5.91
C LEU A 52 -8.18 4.77 7.12
N ARG A 53 -7.60 4.69 8.32
CA ARG A 53 -8.35 4.47 9.55
C ARG A 53 -9.30 5.61 9.86
N THR A 54 -8.85 6.86 9.78
CA THR A 54 -9.70 8.05 9.99
C THR A 54 -10.86 8.12 8.99
N ALA A 55 -10.63 7.68 7.75
CA ALA A 55 -11.66 7.60 6.71
C ALA A 55 -12.55 6.35 6.81
N GLU A 56 -12.36 5.51 7.84
CA GLU A 56 -13.07 4.23 8.04
C GLU A 56 -12.85 3.21 6.91
N VAL A 57 -11.77 3.34 6.14
CA VAL A 57 -11.31 2.35 5.16
C VAL A 57 -10.52 1.27 5.90
N GLY A 58 -11.25 0.27 6.42
CA GLY A 58 -10.67 -0.85 7.16
C GLY A 58 -10.29 -2.05 6.32
N LEU A 59 -10.64 -2.04 5.03
CA LEU A 59 -10.38 -3.12 4.08
C LEU A 59 -10.02 -2.54 2.71
N CYS A 60 -9.02 -3.10 2.04
CA CYS A 60 -8.69 -2.73 0.67
C CYS A 60 -8.21 -3.89 -0.20
N LEU A 61 -8.19 -3.69 -1.52
CA LEU A 61 -7.28 -4.43 -2.40
C LEU A 61 -5.95 -3.69 -2.43
N SER A 62 -4.85 -4.38 -2.14
CA SER A 62 -3.51 -3.80 -2.21
C SER A 62 -2.69 -4.50 -3.29
N THR A 63 -2.19 -3.73 -4.24
CA THR A 63 -1.63 -4.26 -5.49
C THR A 63 -0.11 -4.43 -5.44
N LEU A 64 0.36 -5.53 -6.04
CA LEU A 64 1.73 -5.68 -6.51
C LEU A 64 1.81 -5.08 -7.92
N LEU A 65 2.46 -3.93 -8.06
CA LEU A 65 2.67 -3.27 -9.35
C LEU A 65 4.06 -3.63 -9.88
N ALA A 66 4.10 -4.40 -10.97
CA ALA A 66 5.33 -4.86 -11.61
C ALA A 66 5.26 -4.65 -13.13
N ARG A 67 5.08 -3.39 -13.54
CA ARG A 67 4.83 -3.01 -14.93
C ARG A 67 6.00 -3.33 -15.85
N GLN A 68 5.77 -4.19 -16.84
CA GLN A 68 6.74 -4.45 -17.90
C GLN A 68 6.63 -3.41 -19.02
N GLU A 69 7.77 -2.85 -19.41
CA GLU A 69 7.92 -1.89 -20.50
C GLU A 69 8.73 -2.47 -21.66
N LYS A 70 8.49 -1.97 -22.88
CA LYS A 70 9.32 -2.35 -24.04
C LYS A 70 10.70 -1.70 -23.99
N GLU A 71 10.77 -0.46 -23.49
CA GLU A 71 11.96 0.38 -23.43
C GLU A 71 11.99 1.11 -22.08
N ILE A 72 13.14 1.65 -21.67
CA ILE A 72 13.26 2.40 -20.41
C ILE A 72 12.60 3.78 -20.60
N ASN A 73 11.32 3.91 -20.23
CA ASN A 73 10.50 5.09 -20.48
C ASN A 73 9.68 5.58 -19.25
N HIS A 74 9.72 4.84 -18.13
CA HIS A 74 8.93 5.11 -16.94
C HIS A 74 9.72 4.77 -15.68
N SER A 75 9.66 5.64 -14.66
CA SER A 75 10.45 5.47 -13.42
C SER A 75 10.09 4.23 -12.60
N PHE A 76 8.87 3.71 -12.78
CA PHE A 76 8.36 2.49 -12.14
C PHE A 76 8.03 1.40 -13.17
N GLY A 77 8.77 1.36 -14.28
CA GLY A 77 8.63 0.34 -15.32
C GLY A 77 9.94 -0.41 -15.53
N TRP A 78 9.85 -1.69 -15.89
CA TRP A 78 11.02 -2.55 -16.10
C TRP A 78 10.96 -3.30 -17.41
N THR A 79 12.11 -3.48 -18.06
CA THR A 79 12.16 -4.07 -19.41
C THR A 79 12.27 -5.60 -19.40
N SER A 80 12.67 -6.20 -18.27
CA SER A 80 12.87 -7.65 -18.15
C SER A 80 11.85 -8.30 -17.21
N PRO A 81 11.32 -9.50 -17.55
CA PRO A 81 10.46 -10.26 -16.66
C PRO A 81 11.12 -10.59 -15.32
N GLN A 82 12.43 -10.80 -15.30
CA GLN A 82 13.19 -11.09 -14.07
C GLN A 82 13.18 -9.90 -13.11
N THR A 83 13.28 -8.68 -13.65
CA THR A 83 13.18 -7.47 -12.84
C THR A 83 11.75 -7.22 -12.38
N CYS A 84 10.73 -7.43 -13.23
CA CYS A 84 9.33 -7.38 -12.81
C CYS A 84 9.04 -8.38 -11.67
N TYR A 85 9.55 -9.62 -11.80
CA TYR A 85 9.45 -10.63 -10.75
C TYR A 85 10.10 -10.15 -9.45
N ALA A 86 11.32 -9.60 -9.50
CA ALA A 86 12.00 -9.07 -8.33
C ALA A 86 11.19 -7.95 -7.66
N MET A 87 10.60 -7.04 -8.43
CA MET A 87 9.79 -5.94 -7.91
C MET A 87 8.47 -6.37 -7.30
N ALA A 88 7.76 -7.31 -7.93
CA ALA A 88 6.58 -7.94 -7.34
C ALA A 88 6.91 -8.56 -5.97
N TYR A 89 8.08 -9.19 -5.84
CA TYR A 89 8.55 -9.76 -4.57
C TYR A 89 8.99 -8.69 -3.57
N ALA A 90 9.56 -7.56 -4.00
CA ALA A 90 9.85 -6.43 -3.13
C ALA A 90 8.55 -5.86 -2.52
N HIS A 91 7.51 -5.69 -3.34
CA HIS A 91 6.20 -5.24 -2.85
C HIS A 91 5.57 -6.26 -1.90
N LEU A 92 5.65 -7.56 -2.21
CA LEU A 92 5.17 -8.63 -1.32
C LEU A 92 5.95 -8.65 0.01
N ALA A 93 7.27 -8.43 -0.04
CA ALA A 93 8.11 -8.37 1.15
C ALA A 93 7.73 -7.18 2.05
N TRP A 94 7.44 -6.01 1.46
CA TRP A 94 6.93 -4.85 2.18
C TRP A 94 5.63 -5.16 2.92
N HIS A 95 4.65 -5.77 2.24
CA HIS A 95 3.39 -6.16 2.88
C HIS A 95 3.61 -7.11 4.06
N ARG A 96 4.47 -8.13 3.89
CA ARG A 96 4.80 -9.08 4.97
C ARG A 96 5.49 -8.42 6.15
N ALA A 97 6.33 -7.41 5.92
CA ALA A 97 6.97 -6.65 7.00
C ALA A 97 5.93 -5.82 7.76
N MET A 98 5.06 -5.10 7.05
CA MET A 98 3.99 -4.30 7.65
C MET A 98 2.96 -5.16 8.40
N GLU A 99 2.70 -6.38 7.93
CA GLU A 99 1.86 -7.36 8.60
C GLU A 99 2.48 -7.85 9.91
N ARG A 100 3.79 -8.15 9.92
CA ARG A 100 4.50 -8.54 11.15
C ARG A 100 4.52 -7.44 12.20
N ASP A 101 4.58 -6.17 11.76
CA ASP A 101 4.53 -5.01 12.65
C ASP A 101 3.08 -4.68 13.11
N GLY A 102 2.08 -5.44 12.66
CA GLY A 102 0.68 -5.30 13.12
C GLY A 102 -0.10 -4.16 12.49
N TRP A 103 0.44 -3.50 11.46
CA TRP A 103 -0.22 -2.36 10.80
C TRP A 103 -1.29 -2.79 9.80
N ILE A 104 -1.03 -3.88 9.07
CA ILE A 104 -1.93 -4.45 8.07
C ILE A 104 -2.10 -5.96 8.29
N ARG A 105 -3.12 -6.58 7.70
CA ARG A 105 -3.32 -8.04 7.74
C ARG A 105 -3.74 -8.54 6.37
N MET A 106 -3.05 -9.54 5.84
CA MET A 106 -3.39 -10.16 4.57
C MET A 106 -4.58 -11.12 4.77
N LEU A 107 -5.64 -10.92 4.01
CA LEU A 107 -6.83 -11.75 3.99
C LEU A 107 -6.76 -12.68 2.79
N ARG A 108 -6.63 -13.99 3.05
CA ARG A 108 -6.39 -15.01 2.02
C ARG A 108 -7.63 -15.83 1.71
N THR A 109 -8.56 -15.88 2.66
CA THR A 109 -9.77 -16.70 2.59
C THR A 109 -11.02 -15.89 2.86
N LYS A 110 -12.17 -16.46 2.49
CA LYS A 110 -13.48 -15.90 2.85
C LYS A 110 -13.66 -15.83 4.38
N GLU A 111 -13.11 -16.78 5.11
CA GLU A 111 -13.17 -16.81 6.58
C GLU A 111 -12.35 -15.67 7.17
N ASP A 112 -11.13 -15.43 6.68
CA ASP A 112 -10.30 -14.28 7.09
C ASP A 112 -11.06 -12.96 6.89
N LEU A 113 -11.75 -12.82 5.76
CA LEU A 113 -12.54 -11.64 5.45
C LEU A 113 -13.70 -11.46 6.43
N VAL A 114 -14.47 -12.51 6.72
CA VAL A 114 -15.59 -12.45 7.67
C VAL A 114 -15.09 -12.08 9.07
N ASN A 115 -14.03 -12.73 9.53
CA ASN A 115 -13.44 -12.46 10.85
C ASN A 115 -12.90 -11.03 10.94
N HIS A 116 -12.21 -10.56 9.90
CA HIS A 116 -11.70 -9.18 9.83
C HIS A 116 -12.81 -8.13 9.92
N VAL A 117 -13.91 -8.32 9.19
CA VAL A 117 -15.06 -7.41 9.22
C VAL A 117 -15.70 -7.38 10.61
N GLN A 118 -15.79 -8.52 11.29
CA GLN A 118 -16.28 -8.59 12.67
C GLN A 118 -15.36 -7.85 13.64
N GLU A 119 -14.05 -8.15 13.63
CA GLU A 119 -13.05 -7.48 14.46
C GLU A 119 -13.05 -5.95 14.26
N TRP A 120 -13.11 -5.49 13.00
CA TRP A 120 -13.17 -4.07 12.69
C TRP A 120 -14.43 -3.40 13.24
N THR A 121 -15.56 -4.10 13.20
CA THR A 121 -16.83 -3.59 13.73
C THR A 121 -16.81 -3.49 15.25
N GLU A 122 -16.10 -4.40 15.92
CA GLU A 122 -15.96 -4.42 17.38
C GLU A 122 -14.97 -3.35 17.89
N ASP A 123 -13.77 -3.26 17.31
CA ASP A 123 -12.74 -2.29 17.70
C ASP A 123 -11.90 -1.87 16.48
N SER A 124 -12.41 -0.87 15.74
CA SER A 124 -11.72 -0.29 14.60
C SER A 124 -10.48 0.52 14.97
N LEU A 125 -10.14 0.72 16.26
CA LEU A 125 -8.91 1.41 16.65
C LEU A 125 -7.74 0.43 16.83
N LYS A 126 -8.04 -0.80 17.25
CA LYS A 126 -7.03 -1.86 17.45
C LYS A 126 -6.90 -2.85 16.31
N THR A 127 -7.89 -2.93 15.42
CA THR A 127 -7.86 -3.85 14.28
C THR A 127 -6.89 -3.35 13.20
N PRO A 128 -5.91 -4.14 12.72
CA PRO A 128 -5.06 -3.76 11.58
C PRO A 128 -5.87 -3.41 10.33
N ILE A 129 -5.30 -2.72 9.34
CA ILE A 129 -6.00 -2.55 8.05
C ILE A 129 -5.97 -3.88 7.30
N GLY A 130 -7.13 -4.41 6.93
CA GLY A 130 -7.23 -5.64 6.17
C GLY A 130 -6.91 -5.40 4.70
N PHE A 131 -6.20 -6.30 4.06
CA PHE A 131 -5.98 -6.22 2.62
C PHE A 131 -6.08 -7.57 1.93
N ILE A 132 -6.67 -7.58 0.74
CA ILE A 132 -6.59 -8.71 -0.19
C ILE A 132 -5.51 -8.36 -1.21
N LEU A 133 -4.54 -9.26 -1.38
CA LEU A 133 -3.42 -9.02 -2.27
C LEU A 133 -3.85 -9.19 -3.74
N THR A 134 -3.56 -8.20 -4.57
CA THR A 134 -3.79 -8.23 -6.02
C THR A 134 -2.49 -8.02 -6.79
N MET A 135 -2.52 -8.21 -8.10
CA MET A 135 -1.42 -7.90 -9.01
C MET A 135 -1.95 -7.04 -10.16
N GLU A 136 -1.27 -5.94 -10.44
CA GLU A 136 -1.57 -5.04 -11.56
C GLU A 136 -0.48 -5.17 -12.62
N GLY A 137 -0.88 -5.64 -13.81
CA GLY A 137 0.03 -5.86 -14.94
C GLY A 137 0.77 -7.19 -14.88
N ALA A 138 0.02 -8.30 -14.95
CA ALA A 138 0.54 -9.66 -15.07
C ALA A 138 0.69 -10.12 -16.54
#